data_AF-A0A9D4PSM8-F1
#
_entry.id   AF-A0A9D4PSM8-F1
#
_cell.length_a   1.000
_cell.length_b   1.000
_cell.length_c   1.000
_cell.angle_alpha   90.00
_cell.angle_beta   90.00
_cell.angle_gamma   90.00
#
_symmetry.space_group_name_H-M   'P 1'
#
loop_
_entity.id
_entity.type
_entity.pdbx_description
1 polymer ?
#
loop_
_entity_poly.entity_id
_entity_poly.type
_entity_poly.pdbx_seq_one_letter_code
_entity_poly.pdbx_strand_id
1 'polypeptide(L)'
;MPRLPRDDIMIIIRLADGLNIANPCRASLDEAIRHERGVSSTEIVTICPNPMQNVLLISTPDEKTATKFVKIKELTMNGKKYDTNAFVSAPEEMAKGIIRNIPLNYAY
;
A
#
# COMPACT_ATOMS: atom_id res chain seq x y z
N MET A 1 1.21 -2.25 14.95
CA MET A 1 1.97 -1.66 13.84
C MET A 1 3.18 -0.92 14.40
N PRO A 2 4.33 -0.89 13.71
CA PRO A 2 5.46 -0.05 14.11
C PRO A 2 5.04 1.43 14.11
N ARG A 3 5.68 2.23 14.98
CA ARG A 3 5.48 3.68 14.98
C ARG A 3 6.17 4.25 13.75
N LEU A 4 5.40 4.76 12.81
CA LEU A 4 5.89 5.48 11.64
C LEU A 4 6.09 6.96 12.00
N PRO A 5 6.95 7.70 11.27
CA PRO A 5 7.10 9.14 11.45
C PRO A 5 5.77 9.85 11.20
N ARG A 6 5.43 10.85 12.01
CA ARG A 6 4.14 11.57 11.93
C ARG A 6 4.01 12.47 10.70
N ASP A 7 5.15 12.96 10.21
CA ASP A 7 5.23 13.88 9.06
C ASP A 7 5.29 13.14 7.72
N ASP A 8 5.45 11.82 7.75
CA ASP A 8 5.53 11.01 6.54
C ASP A 8 4.16 10.88 5.87
N ILE A 9 4.20 10.85 4.54
CA ILE A 9 3.06 10.52 3.71
C ILE A 9 2.86 9.02 3.77
N MET A 10 1.68 8.62 4.25
CA MET A 10 1.29 7.22 4.33
C MET A 10 0.57 6.81 3.05
N ILE A 11 1.06 5.79 2.38
CA ILE A 11 0.40 5.15 1.24
C ILE A 11 -0.06 3.77 1.68
N ILE A 12 -1.31 3.44 1.40
CA ILE A 12 -1.88 2.12 1.62
C ILE A 12 -2.03 1.46 0.26
N ILE A 13 -1.39 0.31 0.08
CA ILE A 13 -1.56 -0.56 -1.08
C ILE A 13 -2.40 -1.76 -0.63
N ARG A 14 -3.60 -1.88 -1.15
CA ARG A 14 -4.44 -3.07 -0.98
C ARG A 14 -4.21 -4.00 -2.16
N LEU A 15 -3.88 -5.25 -1.87
CA LEU A 15 -3.75 -6.29 -2.90
C LEU A 15 -5.12 -6.90 -3.15
N ALA A 16 -5.44 -7.16 -4.42
CA ALA A 16 -6.70 -7.82 -4.79
C ALA A 16 -6.75 -9.26 -4.27
N ASP A 17 -7.98 -9.78 -4.18
CA ASP A 17 -8.29 -11.12 -3.68
C ASP A 17 -7.54 -12.18 -4.51
N GLY A 18 -6.52 -12.79 -3.91
CA GLY A 18 -5.64 -13.76 -4.58
C GLY A 18 -4.19 -13.75 -4.07
N LEU A 19 -3.73 -12.63 -3.50
CA LEU A 19 -2.42 -12.53 -2.86
C LEU A 19 -2.58 -12.33 -1.35
N ASN A 20 -2.26 -13.36 -0.57
CA ASN A 20 -2.29 -13.30 0.88
C ASN A 20 -0.93 -12.84 1.42
N ILE A 21 -0.88 -11.66 2.05
CA ILE A 21 0.34 -11.05 2.63
C ILE A 21 0.79 -11.77 3.92
N ALA A 22 0.01 -12.69 4.47
CA ALA A 22 0.42 -13.49 5.63
C ALA A 22 1.54 -14.50 5.31
N ASN A 23 1.68 -14.91 4.05
CA ASN A 23 2.59 -15.96 3.60
C ASN A 23 3.69 -15.57 2.56
N PRO A 24 3.86 -14.34 2.05
CA PRO A 24 4.99 -14.02 1.19
C PRO A 24 6.21 -13.72 2.05
N CYS A 25 7.39 -14.11 1.57
CA CYS A 25 8.64 -13.67 2.17
C CYS A 25 8.72 -12.14 2.09
N ARG A 26 8.91 -11.48 3.23
CA ARG A 26 8.95 -10.01 3.35
C ARG A 26 9.98 -9.37 2.42
N ALA A 27 11.08 -10.08 2.13
CA ALA A 27 12.09 -9.68 1.16
C ALA A 27 11.56 -9.66 -0.29
N SER A 28 10.76 -10.64 -0.69
CA SER A 28 10.19 -10.73 -2.04
C SER A 28 9.12 -9.66 -2.30
N LEU A 29 8.39 -9.24 -1.27
CA LEU A 29 7.46 -8.11 -1.35
C LEU A 29 8.21 -6.80 -1.58
N ASP A 30 9.24 -6.55 -0.77
CA ASP A 30 10.05 -5.34 -0.87
C ASP A 30 10.73 -5.22 -2.24
N GLU A 31 11.26 -6.34 -2.75
CA GLU A 31 11.87 -6.40 -4.08
C GLU A 31 10.87 -6.20 -5.21
N ALA A 32 9.70 -6.86 -5.18
CA ALA A 32 8.65 -6.69 -6.19
C ALA A 32 8.15 -5.25 -6.26
N ILE A 33 7.96 -4.61 -5.10
CA ILE A 33 7.51 -3.22 -5.02
C ILE A 33 8.58 -2.25 -5.53
N ARG A 34 9.86 -2.49 -5.21
CA ARG A 34 10.96 -1.67 -5.74
C ARG A 34 11.14 -1.85 -7.24
N HIS A 35 10.97 -3.08 -7.74
CA HIS A 35 11.06 -3.41 -9.16
C HIS A 35 9.96 -2.71 -9.99
N GLU A 36 8.70 -2.81 -9.57
CA GLU A 36 7.56 -2.18 -10.27
C GLU A 36 7.65 -0.65 -10.29
N ARG A 37 8.30 -0.04 -9.30
CA ARG A 37 8.46 1.42 -9.21
C ARG A 37 9.75 1.93 -9.87
N GLY A 38 10.74 1.08 -10.17
CA GLY A 38 12.06 1.53 -10.64
C GLY A 38 12.77 2.40 -9.60
N VAL A 39 12.62 2.06 -8.32
CA VAL A 39 13.18 2.79 -7.18
C VAL A 39 14.68 2.60 -7.12
N SER A 40 15.46 3.68 -7.16
CA SER A 40 16.85 3.58 -6.72
C SER A 40 16.87 3.32 -5.21
N SER A 41 17.80 2.48 -4.75
CA SER A 41 17.97 2.08 -3.34
C SER A 41 18.24 3.23 -2.35
N THR A 42 18.24 4.47 -2.84
CA THR A 42 18.52 5.71 -2.10
C THR A 42 17.26 6.34 -1.49
N GLU A 43 16.05 5.99 -1.94
CA GLU A 43 14.82 6.59 -1.41
C GLU A 43 14.45 6.00 -0.04
N ILE A 44 14.32 6.85 0.98
CA ILE A 44 13.94 6.46 2.35
C ILE A 44 12.46 6.10 2.34
N VAL A 45 12.19 4.80 2.32
CA VAL A 45 10.84 4.24 2.31
C VAL A 45 10.74 3.15 3.36
N THR A 46 9.74 3.26 4.23
CA THR A 46 9.45 2.21 5.23
C THR A 46 8.25 1.39 4.77
N ILE A 47 8.46 0.10 4.51
CA ILE A 47 7.42 -0.83 4.09
C ILE A 47 6.96 -1.71 5.26
N CYS A 48 5.68 -1.60 5.60
CA CYS A 48 5.03 -2.30 6.70
C CYS A 48 3.87 -3.16 6.19
N PRO A 49 4.06 -4.48 6.01
CA PRO A 49 2.96 -5.37 5.67
C PRO A 49 1.98 -5.50 6.85
N ASN A 50 0.68 -5.41 6.58
CA ASN A 50 -0.40 -5.70 7.52
C ASN A 50 -1.21 -6.92 7.02
N PRO A 51 -0.83 -8.14 7.43
CA PRO A 51 -1.49 -9.35 6.97
C PRO A 51 -2.94 -9.47 7.45
N MET A 52 -3.31 -8.84 8.57
CA MET A 52 -4.68 -8.90 9.09
C MET A 52 -5.69 -8.20 8.19
N GLN A 53 -5.27 -7.14 7.49
CA GLN A 53 -6.11 -6.37 6.57
C GLN A 53 -5.77 -6.63 5.10
N ASN A 54 -4.82 -7.52 4.84
CA ASN A 54 -4.22 -7.76 3.52
C ASN A 54 -3.83 -6.46 2.79
N VAL A 55 -3.22 -5.54 3.54
CA VAL A 55 -2.71 -4.27 3.00
C VAL A 55 -1.22 -4.13 3.30
N LEU A 56 -0.56 -3.34 2.49
CA LEU A 56 0.82 -2.95 2.65
C LEU A 56 0.85 -1.44 2.89
N LEU A 57 1.45 -1.04 4.00
CA LEU A 57 1.60 0.36 4.38
C LEU A 57 3.00 0.82 3.99
N ILE A 58 3.07 1.95 3.31
CA ILE A 58 4.32 2.57 2.86
C ILE A 58 4.39 3.95 3.49
N SER A 59 5.52 4.27 4.11
CA SER A 59 5.82 5.58 4.70
C SER A 59 6.95 6.23 3.94
N THR A 60 6.76 7.48 3.52
CA THR A 60 7.82 8.26 2.86
C THR A 60 7.65 9.75 3.15
N PRO A 61 8.75 10.49 3.37
CA PRO A 61 8.71 11.95 3.50
C PRO A 61 8.64 12.68 2.15
N ASP A 62 8.77 11.98 1.02
CA ASP A 62 8.84 12.60 -0.32
C ASP A 62 7.51 12.45 -1.10
N GLU A 63 6.87 13.57 -1.43
CA GLU A 63 5.61 13.61 -2.19
C GLU A 63 5.72 12.99 -3.58
N LYS A 64 6.87 13.15 -4.26
CA LYS A 64 7.10 12.56 -5.58
C LYS A 64 7.12 11.04 -5.48
N THR A 65 7.73 10.52 -4.42
CA THR A 65 7.76 9.10 -4.09
C THR A 65 6.37 8.57 -3.76
N ALA A 66 5.62 9.28 -2.92
CA ALA A 66 4.23 8.92 -2.62
C ALA A 66 3.37 8.85 -3.88
N THR A 67 3.47 9.84 -4.77
CA THR A 67 2.72 9.89 -6.04
C THR A 67 3.05 8.70 -6.94
N LYS A 68 4.31 8.25 -6.96
CA LYS A 68 4.69 7.04 -7.72
C LYS A 68 4.05 5.79 -7.14
N PHE A 69 4.03 5.64 -5.81
CA PHE A 69 3.42 4.48 -5.15
C PHE A 69 1.91 4.39 -5.37
N VAL A 70 1.21 5.52 -5.40
CA VAL A 70 -0.25 5.57 -5.68
C VAL A 70 -0.59 5.15 -7.11
N LYS A 71 0.37 5.28 -8.05
CA LYS A 71 0.18 4.87 -9.45
C LYS A 71 0.36 3.37 -9.68
N ILE A 72 0.78 2.61 -8.67
CA ILE A 72 0.92 1.15 -8.77
C ILE A 72 -0.49 0.55 -8.88
N LYS A 73 -0.77 -0.05 -10.03
CA LYS A 73 -2.05 -0.74 -10.32
C LYS A 73 -1.90 -2.25 -10.34
N GLU A 74 -0.70 -2.75 -10.59
CA GLU A 74 -0.40 -4.16 -10.63
C GLU A 74 0.94 -4.41 -9.93
N LEU A 75 1.06 -5.55 -9.24
CA LEU A 75 2.32 -6.05 -8.71
C LEU A 75 2.61 -7.41 -9.30
N THR A 76 3.82 -7.59 -9.82
CA THR A 76 4.30 -8.89 -10.28
C THR A 76 5.06 -9.59 -9.15
N MET A 77 4.56 -10.74 -8.70
CA MET A 77 5.23 -11.58 -7.70
C MET A 77 5.25 -13.04 -8.16
N ASN A 78 6.43 -13.67 -8.14
CA ASN A 78 6.64 -15.06 -8.56
C ASN A 78 6.07 -15.37 -9.97
N GLY A 79 6.20 -14.41 -10.90
CA GLY A 79 5.69 -14.53 -12.27
C GLY A 79 4.17 -14.40 -12.41
N LYS A 80 3.44 -14.11 -11.32
CA LYS A 80 2.00 -13.81 -11.35
C LYS A 80 1.78 -12.31 -11.14
N LYS A 81 0.83 -11.76 -11.89
CA LYS A 81 0.36 -10.39 -11.73
C LYS A 81 -0.82 -10.37 -10.78
N TYR A 82 -0.79 -9.42 -9.86
CA TYR A 82 -1.86 -9.17 -8.91
C TYR A 82 -2.30 -7.73 -9.05
N ASP A 83 -3.60 -7.51 -9.23
CA ASP A 83 -4.17 -6.18 -9.23
C ASP A 83 -4.03 -5.56 -7.84
N THR A 84 -3.77 -4.25 -7.81
CA THR A 84 -3.55 -3.51 -6.57
C THR A 84 -4.29 -2.18 -6.61
N ASN A 85 -4.85 -1.81 -5.47
CA ASN A 85 -5.43 -0.50 -5.27
C ASN A 85 -4.57 0.29 -4.27
N ALA A 86 -3.85 1.28 -4.75
CA ALA A 86 -2.98 2.13 -3.95
C ALA A 86 -3.60 3.52 -3.74
N PHE A 87 -3.58 4.02 -2.51
CA PHE A 87 -4.12 5.32 -2.16
C PHE A 87 -3.38 5.95 -0.98
N VAL A 88 -3.32 7.28 -0.96
CA VAL A 88 -2.75 8.04 0.16
C VAL A 88 -3.72 8.00 1.34
N SER A 89 -3.22 7.69 2.53
CA SER A 89 -3.99 7.81 3.76
C SER A 89 -4.00 9.26 4.21
N ALA A 90 -5.11 9.70 4.80
CA ALA A 90 -5.16 11.00 5.44
C ALA A 90 -4.09 11.07 6.56
N PRO A 91 -3.40 12.22 6.72
CA PRO A 91 -2.42 12.41 7.79
C PRO A 91 -3.04 12.13 9.16
N GLU A 92 -2.24 11.72 10.14
CA GLU A 92 -2.73 11.28 11.46
C GLU A 92 -3.59 12.33 12.17
N GLU A 93 -3.40 13.62 11.86
CA GLU A 93 -4.13 14.74 12.45
C GLU A 93 -5.43 15.11 11.73
N MET A 94 -5.80 14.38 10.67
CA MET A 94 -7.12 14.52 10.04
C MET A 94 -8.16 13.58 10.66
N ALA A 95 -9.37 14.11 10.86
CA ALA A 95 -10.50 13.34 11.35
C ALA A 95 -10.83 12.18 10.38
N LYS A 96 -10.58 10.94 10.82
CA LYS A 96 -10.99 9.74 10.08
C LYS A 96 -12.48 9.47 10.37
N GLY A 97 -13.35 9.96 9.50
CA GLY A 97 -14.78 9.67 9.56
C GLY A 97 -15.09 8.24 9.08
N ILE A 98 -15.90 7.49 9.84
CA ILE A 98 -16.44 6.21 9.38
C ILE A 98 -17.75 6.50 8.64
N ILE A 99 -17.80 6.20 7.34
CA ILE A 99 -19.06 6.24 6.58
C ILE A 99 -19.85 4.97 6.92
N ARG A 100 -21.01 5.13 7.55
CA ARG A 100 -21.99 4.06 7.83
C ARG A 100 -23.22 4.25 6.93
N ASN A 101 -23.95 3.17 6.65
CA ASN A 101 -25.17 3.16 5.83
C ASN A 101 -24.97 3.54 4.35
N ILE A 102 -23.97 2.97 3.67
CA ILE A 102 -24.00 2.93 2.20
C ILE A 102 -25.00 1.83 1.80
N PRO A 103 -26.16 2.16 1.22
CA PRO A 103 -27.09 1.14 0.77
C PRO A 103 -26.44 0.34 -0.36
N LEU A 104 -26.22 -0.96 -0.13
CA LEU A 104 -25.77 -1.92 -1.14
C LEU A 104 -26.93 -2.30 -2.07
N ASN A 105 -27.59 -1.30 -2.68
CA ASN A 105 -28.56 -1.57 -3.74
C ASN A 105 -27.88 -1.41 -5.09
N TYR A 106 -27.20 -2.46 -5.52
CA TYR A 106 -27.02 -2.70 -6.95
C TYR A 106 -28.34 -3.32 -7.45
N ALA A 107 -29.24 -2.48 -7.94
CA ALA A 107 -30.38 -2.94 -8.71
C ALA A 107 -29.89 -3.35 -10.12
N TYR A 108 -30.36 -4.54 -10.53
CA TYR A 108 -30.03 -5.31 -11.73
C TYR A 108 -30.07 -4.53 -13.04
#